data_AF-V5IJQ5-F1
#
_entry.id   AF-V5IJQ5-F1
#
_cell.length_a   1.000
_cell.length_b   1.000
_cell.length_c   1.000
_cell.angle_alpha   90.00
_cell.angle_beta   90.00
_cell.angle_gamma   90.00
#
_symmetry.space_group_name_H-M   'P 1'
#
loop_
_entity.id
_entity.type
_entity.pdbx_description
1 polymer ?
#
loop_
_entity_poly.entity_id
_entity_poly.type
_entity_poly.pdbx_seq_one_letter_code
_entity_poly.pdbx_strand_id
1 'polypeptide(L)'
;REVADARAGADKLALELGSLRLERDSQLQQLEEKRGALAAGREEALALKGRLSEAENQLRELREQRDRLAGELEACSDGAAAGDGDSKGQQPDHSDVGTSEESSEAVDWKREAENMQVQVLDLRQKESKLQRELERLRTHLLQMEEGYTEEALQAEAREQSLRARLLKLEDWARVSESVAHNATEQASQQVGSLAQQLAEARSNHRALEEDLHQTKASLGNLQQVLDHFQTEKDREIQLLRSSYESQLTMEREKSQQLVELVSQKQEQLESSRDALEAATRLSQQLDRKEETIVALKQQVGEREAELERVRQEVYVVRSTTEGKVDKQVMKSLVLGYFSSPQGQRPEVVRLLARVLDFSREGMDKAGISLGDPGRHLARGAGSLASSGRGGRHRQHRRGVQAPPPPVVLGAVRQVT
;
A
#
# COMPACT_ATOMS: atom_id res chain seq x y z
N ARG A 1 34.76 -6.04 -12.22
CA ARG A 1 35.36 -5.97 -10.87
C ARG A 1 34.24 -5.83 -9.85
N GLU A 2 33.44 -4.77 -9.92
CA GLU A 2 32.26 -4.56 -9.06
C GLU A 2 31.29 -5.75 -8.97
N VAL A 3 30.95 -6.41 -10.09
CA VAL A 3 30.09 -7.61 -10.07
C VAL A 3 30.74 -8.81 -9.38
N ALA A 4 32.06 -8.93 -9.46
CA ALA A 4 32.80 -10.00 -8.77
C ALA A 4 32.90 -9.72 -7.26
N ASP A 5 33.09 -8.46 -6.88
CA ASP A 5 33.11 -8.03 -5.48
C ASP A 5 31.72 -8.18 -4.82
N ALA A 6 30.66 -7.85 -5.56
CA ALA A 6 29.28 -8.06 -5.12
C ALA A 6 28.93 -9.56 -4.94
N ARG A 7 29.43 -10.43 -5.83
CA ARG A 7 29.26 -11.89 -5.70
C ARG A 7 30.01 -12.44 -4.49
N ALA A 8 31.26 -12.01 -4.29
CA ALA A 8 32.04 -12.40 -3.11
C ALA A 8 31.38 -11.93 -1.80
N GLY A 9 30.77 -10.74 -1.80
CA GLY A 9 29.96 -10.25 -0.68
C GLY A 9 28.71 -11.09 -0.43
N ALA A 10 27.99 -11.48 -1.48
CA ALA A 10 26.82 -12.35 -1.37
C ALA A 10 27.19 -13.76 -0.86
N ASP A 11 28.28 -14.34 -1.34
CA ASP A 11 28.78 -15.64 -0.88
C ASP A 11 29.19 -15.60 0.60
N LYS A 12 29.80 -14.49 1.04
CA LYS A 12 30.16 -14.29 2.45
C LYS A 12 28.93 -14.18 3.35
N LEU A 13 27.92 -13.40 2.94
CA LEU A 13 26.65 -13.30 3.66
C LEU A 13 25.89 -14.63 3.68
N ALA A 14 25.96 -15.42 2.61
CA ALA A 14 25.36 -16.75 2.57
C ALA A 14 26.03 -17.72 3.55
N LEU A 15 27.36 -17.65 3.70
CA LEU A 15 28.10 -18.42 4.71
C LEU A 15 27.76 -17.98 6.13
N GLU A 16 27.67 -16.67 6.39
CA GLU A 16 27.28 -16.12 7.71
C GLU A 16 25.84 -16.49 8.07
N LEU A 17 24.91 -16.46 7.11
CA LEU A 17 23.55 -16.96 7.31
C LEU A 17 23.52 -18.48 7.54
N GLY A 18 24.41 -19.22 6.89
CA GLY A 18 24.60 -20.66 7.11
C GLY A 18 25.06 -20.97 8.53
N SER A 19 26.06 -20.26 9.03
CA SER A 19 26.56 -20.44 10.40
C SER A 19 25.51 -20.07 11.45
N LEU A 20 24.79 -18.96 11.25
CA LEU A 20 23.70 -18.56 12.16
C LEU A 20 22.55 -19.57 12.18
N ARG A 21 22.24 -20.21 11.05
CA ARG A 21 21.24 -21.30 11.00
C ARG A 21 21.70 -22.53 11.76
N LEU A 22 22.95 -22.94 11.57
CA LEU A 22 23.55 -24.06 12.32
C LEU A 22 23.57 -23.80 13.83
N GLU A 23 23.91 -22.57 14.24
CA GLU A 23 23.93 -22.18 15.64
C GLU A 23 22.53 -22.16 16.26
N ARG A 24 21.53 -21.63 15.54
CA ARG A 24 20.12 -21.71 15.94
C ARG A 24 19.65 -23.15 16.07
N ASP A 25 19.98 -24.02 15.12
CA ASP A 25 19.52 -25.41 15.13
C ASP A 25 20.17 -26.20 16.28
N SER A 26 21.45 -25.91 16.57
CA SER A 26 22.13 -26.43 17.77
C SER A 26 21.48 -25.95 19.07
N GLN A 27 21.10 -24.68 19.17
CA GLN A 27 20.39 -24.15 20.33
C GLN A 27 19.01 -24.78 20.50
N LEU A 28 18.29 -25.04 19.40
CA LEU A 28 16.99 -25.72 19.44
C LEU A 28 17.14 -27.16 19.96
N GLN A 29 18.15 -27.90 19.49
CA GLN A 29 18.44 -29.25 19.99
C GLN A 29 18.75 -29.23 21.49
N GLN A 30 19.58 -28.29 21.96
CA GLN A 30 19.86 -28.15 23.39
C GLN A 30 18.61 -27.81 24.22
N LEU A 31 17.68 -27.01 23.67
CA LEU A 31 16.42 -26.71 24.34
C LEU A 31 15.48 -27.92 24.38
N GLU A 32 15.45 -28.73 23.33
CA GLU A 32 14.68 -29.98 23.29
C GLU A 32 15.24 -31.01 24.29
N GLU A 33 16.56 -31.17 24.36
CA GLU A 33 17.22 -32.01 25.37
C GLU A 33 16.91 -31.55 26.79
N LYS A 34 17.03 -30.24 27.07
CA LYS A 34 16.68 -29.66 28.38
C LYS A 34 15.21 -29.85 28.71
N ARG A 35 14.31 -29.70 27.73
CA ARG A 35 12.87 -29.98 27.91
C ARG A 35 12.61 -31.46 28.20
N GLY A 36 13.30 -32.37 27.52
CA GLY A 36 13.25 -33.80 27.80
C GLY A 36 13.70 -34.14 29.21
N ALA A 37 14.84 -33.59 29.66
CA ALA A 37 15.35 -33.79 31.01
C ALA A 37 14.38 -33.25 32.08
N LEU A 38 13.77 -32.09 31.85
CA LEU A 38 12.75 -31.53 32.75
C LEU A 38 11.47 -32.38 32.77
N ALA A 39 11.07 -32.97 31.65
CA ALA A 39 9.92 -33.88 31.59
C ALA A 39 10.20 -35.16 32.38
N ALA A 40 11.37 -35.78 32.19
CA ALA A 40 11.80 -36.95 32.97
C ALA A 40 11.85 -36.64 34.47
N GLY A 41 12.42 -35.50 34.87
CA GLY A 41 12.45 -35.07 36.27
C GLY A 41 11.05 -34.83 36.86
N ARG A 42 10.07 -34.37 36.06
CA ARG A 42 8.67 -34.25 36.49
C ARG A 42 8.01 -35.61 36.70
N GLU A 43 8.27 -36.58 35.81
CA GLU A 43 7.76 -37.94 35.97
C GLU A 43 8.33 -38.62 37.22
N GLU A 44 9.64 -38.47 37.47
CA GLU A 44 10.28 -38.94 38.69
C GLU A 44 9.69 -38.29 39.95
N ALA A 45 9.47 -36.97 39.93
CA ALA A 45 8.84 -36.26 41.04
C ALA A 45 7.40 -36.73 41.31
N LEU A 46 6.62 -37.01 40.27
CA LEU A 46 5.28 -37.59 40.40
C LEU A 46 5.33 -39.01 40.97
N ALA A 47 6.27 -39.84 40.52
CA ALA A 47 6.48 -41.19 41.05
C ALA A 47 6.88 -41.16 42.54
N LEU A 48 7.78 -40.24 42.93
CA LEU A 48 8.16 -40.04 44.34
C LEU A 48 6.98 -39.56 45.18
N LYS A 49 6.14 -38.66 44.66
CA LYS A 49 4.92 -38.21 45.33
C LYS A 49 3.92 -39.35 45.52
N GLY A 50 3.78 -40.23 44.52
CA GLY A 50 2.98 -41.45 44.62
C GLY A 50 3.48 -42.35 45.77
N ARG A 51 4.77 -42.68 45.79
CA ARG A 51 5.39 -43.47 46.87
C ARG A 51 5.24 -42.84 48.25
N LEU A 52 5.32 -41.51 48.33
CA LEU A 52 5.13 -40.78 49.60
C LEU A 52 3.68 -40.90 50.08
N SER A 53 2.70 -40.79 49.17
CA SER A 53 1.29 -40.98 49.52
C SER A 53 0.97 -42.41 49.97
N GLU A 54 1.61 -43.41 49.36
CA GLU A 54 1.51 -44.81 49.78
C GLU A 54 2.11 -45.02 51.18
N ALA A 55 3.30 -44.46 51.44
CA ALA A 55 3.94 -44.51 52.75
C ALA A 55 3.11 -43.78 53.83
N GLU A 56 2.48 -42.66 53.50
CA GLU A 56 1.55 -41.98 54.41
C GLU A 56 0.33 -42.83 54.74
N ASN A 57 -0.24 -43.53 53.75
CA ASN A 57 -1.36 -44.44 53.98
C ASN A 57 -0.95 -45.61 54.88
N GLN A 58 0.23 -46.20 54.66
CA GLN A 58 0.77 -47.24 55.55
C GLN A 58 0.95 -46.74 56.99
N LEU A 59 1.43 -45.50 57.19
CA LEU A 59 1.53 -44.90 58.52
C LEU A 59 0.15 -44.63 59.15
N ARG A 60 -0.87 -44.27 58.36
CA ARG A 60 -2.25 -44.14 58.84
C ARG A 60 -2.79 -45.50 59.32
N GLU A 61 -2.62 -46.54 58.53
CA GLU A 61 -3.03 -47.91 58.89
C GLU A 61 -2.34 -48.41 60.16
N LEU A 62 -1.02 -48.21 60.30
CA LEU A 62 -0.28 -48.58 61.51
C LEU A 62 -0.73 -47.78 62.75
N ARG A 63 -1.09 -46.51 62.58
CA ARG A 63 -1.66 -45.69 63.67
C ARG A 63 -3.02 -46.21 64.11
N GLU A 64 -3.89 -46.55 63.16
CA GLU A 64 -5.19 -47.16 63.48
C GLU A 64 -5.02 -48.52 64.17
N GLN A 65 -4.07 -49.34 63.75
CA GLN A 65 -3.75 -50.60 64.43
C GLN A 65 -3.27 -50.38 65.86
N ARG A 66 -2.37 -49.42 66.08
CA ARG A 66 -1.92 -49.03 67.42
C ARG A 66 -3.10 -48.55 68.29
N ASP A 67 -3.99 -47.72 67.76
CA ASP A 67 -5.11 -47.17 68.52
C ASP A 67 -6.14 -48.25 68.88
N ARG A 68 -6.33 -49.26 68.02
CA ARG A 68 -7.12 -50.47 68.34
C ARG A 68 -6.50 -51.27 69.49
N LEU A 69 -5.19 -51.54 69.44
CA LEU A 69 -4.48 -52.27 70.49
C LEU A 69 -4.44 -51.50 71.82
N ALA A 70 -4.35 -50.17 71.77
CA ALA A 70 -4.41 -49.32 72.96
C ALA A 70 -5.80 -49.41 73.63
N GLY A 71 -6.88 -49.41 72.86
CA GLY A 71 -8.24 -49.61 73.38
C GLY A 71 -8.47 -51.00 74.00
N GLU A 72 -7.86 -52.05 73.44
CA GLU A 72 -7.87 -53.40 74.01
C GLU A 72 -7.11 -53.48 75.35
N LEU A 73 -6.02 -52.72 75.50
CA LEU A 73 -5.23 -52.61 76.73
C LEU A 73 -5.95 -51.82 77.83
N GLU A 74 -6.61 -50.71 77.49
CA GLU A 74 -7.42 -49.95 78.45
C GLU A 74 -8.59 -50.80 78.99
N ALA A 75 -9.27 -51.56 78.12
CA ALA A 75 -10.35 -52.48 78.52
C ALA A 75 -9.88 -53.63 79.44
N CYS A 76 -8.60 -54.03 79.37
CA CYS A 76 -8.01 -55.02 80.28
C CYS A 76 -7.53 -54.42 81.61
N SER A 77 -7.38 -53.09 81.72
CA SER A 77 -6.81 -52.43 82.91
C SER A 77 -7.84 -52.06 83.99
N ASP A 78 -9.14 -52.07 83.66
CA ASP A 78 -10.23 -51.75 84.59
C ASP A 78 -10.62 -52.90 85.55
N GLY A 79 -9.85 -54.00 85.55
CA GLY A 79 -10.17 -55.24 86.26
C GLY A 79 -9.10 -55.73 87.25
N ALA A 80 -8.48 -54.88 88.06
CA ALA A 80 -7.60 -55.36 89.13
C ALA A 80 -7.41 -54.34 90.28
N ALA A 81 -8.31 -54.35 91.25
CA ALA A 81 -8.03 -53.82 92.58
C ALA A 81 -8.83 -54.59 93.65
N ALA A 82 -8.10 -55.17 94.61
CA ALA A 82 -8.45 -55.41 96.02
C ALA A 82 -8.10 -56.82 96.51
N GLY A 83 -7.29 -56.90 97.55
CA GLY A 83 -7.13 -58.11 98.37
C GLY A 83 -5.79 -58.17 99.10
N ASP A 84 -5.67 -57.37 100.17
CA ASP A 84 -4.54 -57.36 101.10
C ASP A 84 -4.97 -57.94 102.46
N GLY A 85 -4.05 -58.65 103.11
CA GLY A 85 -4.02 -58.96 104.55
C GLY A 85 -4.80 -60.19 105.06
N ASP A 86 -4.40 -60.92 106.11
CA ASP A 86 -3.14 -61.46 106.67
C ASP A 86 -3.53 -62.26 107.94
N SER A 87 -2.65 -63.17 108.38
CA SER A 87 -2.42 -63.61 109.76
C SER A 87 -3.27 -64.73 110.43
N LYS A 88 -2.55 -65.84 110.71
CA LYS A 88 -2.86 -66.96 111.62
C LYS A 88 -2.28 -66.71 113.01
N GLY A 89 -2.97 -67.16 114.06
CA GLY A 89 -2.46 -67.27 115.44
C GLY A 89 -2.90 -68.59 116.09
N GLN A 90 -1.96 -69.24 116.79
CA GLN A 90 -2.08 -70.57 117.38
C GLN A 90 -2.18 -70.50 118.92
N GLN A 91 -2.90 -71.46 119.51
CA GLN A 91 -2.99 -71.93 120.92
C GLN A 91 -1.65 -72.00 121.69
N PRO A 92 -1.57 -72.25 123.04
CA PRO A 92 -2.41 -73.15 123.88
C PRO A 92 -2.56 -72.73 125.37
N ASP A 93 -3.17 -73.56 126.24
CA ASP A 93 -2.46 -74.13 127.41
C ASP A 93 -3.26 -75.13 128.27
N HIS A 94 -2.47 -75.83 129.09
CA HIS A 94 -2.60 -77.19 129.63
C HIS A 94 -3.33 -77.36 130.98
N SER A 95 -3.57 -78.64 131.26
CA SER A 95 -4.15 -79.34 132.41
C SER A 95 -3.56 -79.05 133.80
N ASP A 96 -4.45 -79.18 134.79
CA ASP A 96 -4.27 -79.03 136.23
C ASP A 96 -3.80 -80.32 136.95
N VAL A 97 -3.37 -80.09 138.18
CA VAL A 97 -2.42 -80.74 139.10
C VAL A 97 -2.94 -82.01 139.80
N GLY A 98 -2.00 -82.89 140.16
CA GLY A 98 -2.17 -83.90 141.23
C GLY A 98 -1.49 -83.44 142.52
N THR A 99 -2.04 -83.83 143.68
CA THR A 99 -1.47 -83.55 145.00
C THR A 99 -1.48 -84.79 145.89
N SER A 100 -0.35 -85.02 146.59
CA SER A 100 -0.24 -85.20 148.05
C SER A 100 1.27 -85.32 148.37
N GLU A 101 1.84 -84.36 149.09
CA GLU A 101 2.05 -84.36 150.55
C GLU A 101 3.28 -85.20 150.95
N GLU A 102 4.42 -84.55 151.20
CA GLU A 102 4.85 -83.92 152.46
C GLU A 102 5.74 -84.86 153.29
N SER A 103 7.05 -84.60 153.25
CA SER A 103 8.04 -84.95 154.28
C SER A 103 9.45 -84.59 153.78
N SER A 104 9.77 -83.28 153.71
CA SER A 104 11.10 -82.85 153.28
C SER A 104 11.60 -81.48 153.72
N GLU A 105 11.02 -80.75 154.68
CA GLU A 105 11.31 -79.31 154.90
C GLU A 105 12.81 -78.90 154.95
N ALA A 106 13.72 -79.75 155.44
CA ALA A 106 15.17 -79.49 155.43
C ALA A 106 15.88 -79.87 154.11
N VAL A 107 15.34 -80.86 153.39
CA VAL A 107 15.70 -81.13 152.00
C VAL A 107 15.07 -80.08 151.09
N ASP A 108 13.95 -79.48 151.50
CA ASP A 108 13.23 -78.44 150.78
C ASP A 108 14.00 -77.12 150.82
N TRP A 109 14.57 -76.67 151.96
CA TRP A 109 15.46 -75.50 151.94
C TRP A 109 16.74 -75.69 151.10
N LYS A 110 17.32 -76.89 151.07
CA LYS A 110 18.47 -77.20 150.18
C LYS A 110 18.05 -77.28 148.72
N ARG A 111 16.93 -77.94 148.42
CA ARG A 111 16.33 -77.98 147.08
C ARG A 111 15.92 -76.59 146.62
N GLU A 112 15.41 -75.75 147.51
CA GLU A 112 15.07 -74.35 147.23
C GLU A 112 16.33 -73.54 146.96
N ALA A 113 17.40 -73.69 147.74
CA ALA A 113 18.67 -73.03 147.47
C ALA A 113 19.31 -73.50 146.13
N GLU A 114 19.25 -74.80 145.84
CA GLU A 114 19.68 -75.38 144.57
C GLU A 114 18.78 -74.91 143.41
N ASN A 115 17.47 -74.84 143.61
CA ASN A 115 16.51 -74.28 142.65
C ASN A 115 16.76 -72.79 142.41
N MET A 116 17.08 -72.01 143.46
CA MET A 116 17.45 -70.60 143.33
C MET A 116 18.79 -70.43 142.61
N GLN A 117 19.76 -71.33 142.83
CA GLN A 117 21.01 -71.34 142.07
C GLN A 117 20.79 -71.67 140.60
N VAL A 118 19.99 -72.70 140.29
CA VAL A 118 19.60 -73.05 138.92
C VAL A 118 18.85 -71.88 138.27
N GLN A 119 17.91 -71.24 138.98
CA GLN A 119 17.21 -70.06 138.48
C GLN A 119 18.17 -68.89 138.21
N VAL A 120 19.14 -68.62 139.10
CA VAL A 120 20.16 -67.59 138.86
C VAL A 120 21.03 -67.93 137.66
N LEU A 121 21.38 -69.20 137.46
CA LEU A 121 22.13 -69.66 136.28
C LEU A 121 21.28 -69.54 134.99
N ASP A 122 20.01 -69.92 135.02
CA ASP A 122 19.09 -69.77 133.90
C ASP A 122 18.86 -68.30 133.54
N LEU A 123 18.73 -67.43 134.55
CA LEU A 123 18.63 -65.99 134.35
C LEU A 123 19.92 -65.42 133.77
N ARG A 124 21.11 -65.84 134.23
CA ARG A 124 22.38 -65.45 133.62
C ARG A 124 22.52 -65.95 132.18
N GLN A 125 22.06 -67.17 131.89
CA GLN A 125 22.05 -67.70 130.53
C GLN A 125 21.09 -66.89 129.65
N LYS A 126 19.89 -66.56 130.13
CA LYS A 126 18.92 -65.69 129.43
C LYS A 126 19.49 -64.30 129.21
N GLU A 127 20.09 -63.69 130.22
CA GLU A 127 20.77 -62.40 130.12
C GLU A 127 21.86 -62.44 129.05
N SER A 128 22.70 -63.48 129.03
CA SER A 128 23.73 -63.64 127.99
C SER A 128 23.14 -63.83 126.57
N LYS A 129 21.98 -64.50 126.43
CA LYS A 129 21.27 -64.67 125.16
C LYS A 129 20.71 -63.34 124.67
N LEU A 130 20.01 -62.62 125.55
CA LEU A 130 19.48 -61.29 125.27
C LEU A 130 20.61 -60.30 124.93
N GLN A 131 21.77 -60.37 125.61
CA GLN A 131 22.94 -59.56 125.26
C GLN A 131 23.45 -59.85 123.84
N ARG A 132 23.62 -61.13 123.46
CA ARG A 132 24.02 -61.51 122.10
C ARG A 132 22.98 -61.08 121.05
N GLU A 133 21.69 -61.19 121.37
CA GLU A 133 20.61 -60.75 120.47
C GLU A 133 20.59 -59.22 120.34
N LEU A 134 20.80 -58.48 121.43
CA LEU A 134 20.95 -57.03 121.41
C LEU A 134 22.18 -56.60 120.59
N GLU A 135 23.31 -57.28 120.73
CA GLU A 135 24.51 -57.05 119.92
C GLU A 135 24.23 -57.32 118.44
N ARG A 136 23.58 -58.44 118.11
CA ARG A 136 23.19 -58.77 116.73
C ARG A 136 22.22 -57.75 116.13
N LEU A 137 21.23 -57.30 116.90
CA LEU A 137 20.28 -56.28 116.42
C LEU A 137 20.96 -54.93 116.25
N ARG A 138 21.88 -54.55 117.14
CA ARG A 138 22.70 -53.35 116.98
C ARG A 138 23.59 -53.42 115.75
N THR A 139 24.30 -54.52 115.52
CA THR A 139 25.13 -54.68 114.32
C THR A 139 24.28 -54.67 113.06
N HIS A 140 23.11 -55.30 113.08
CA HIS A 140 22.20 -55.27 111.94
C HIS A 140 21.64 -53.87 111.67
N LEU A 141 21.23 -53.12 112.70
CA LEU A 141 20.78 -51.72 112.56
C LEU A 141 21.91 -50.84 112.01
N LEU A 142 23.13 -50.98 112.52
CA LEU A 142 24.29 -50.26 112.00
C LEU A 142 24.55 -50.61 110.53
N GLN A 143 24.49 -51.89 110.14
CA GLN A 143 24.65 -52.30 108.74
C GLN A 143 23.55 -51.75 107.83
N MET A 144 22.31 -51.68 108.32
CA MET A 144 21.21 -51.07 107.57
C MET A 144 21.39 -49.56 107.44
N GLU A 145 21.79 -48.87 108.52
CA GLU A 145 22.10 -47.43 108.49
C GLU A 145 23.28 -47.13 107.56
N GLU A 146 24.37 -47.90 107.66
CA GLU A 146 25.52 -47.85 106.74
C GLU A 146 25.04 -48.04 105.29
N GLY A 147 24.24 -49.09 105.02
CA GLY A 147 23.64 -49.32 103.70
C GLY A 147 22.80 -48.15 103.20
N TYR A 148 21.91 -47.59 104.03
CA TYR A 148 21.12 -46.41 103.66
C TYR A 148 21.99 -45.18 103.40
N THR A 149 23.06 -44.96 104.17
CA THR A 149 23.98 -43.84 103.94
C THR A 149 24.78 -44.02 102.65
N GLU A 150 25.23 -45.24 102.35
CA GLU A 150 25.92 -45.56 101.10
C GLU A 150 24.99 -45.36 99.89
N GLU A 151 23.76 -45.84 99.98
CA GLU A 151 22.75 -45.64 98.93
C GLU A 151 22.42 -44.15 98.73
N ALA A 152 22.28 -43.38 99.82
CA ALA A 152 22.05 -41.94 99.75
C ALA A 152 23.23 -41.20 99.09
N LEU A 153 24.47 -41.55 99.43
CA LEU A 153 25.67 -40.97 98.81
C LEU A 153 25.77 -41.33 97.32
N GLN A 154 25.46 -42.58 96.94
CA GLN A 154 25.43 -42.99 95.55
C GLN A 154 24.33 -42.27 94.76
N ALA A 155 23.16 -42.07 95.35
CA ALA A 155 22.07 -41.31 94.75
C ALA A 155 22.48 -39.84 94.55
N GLU A 156 23.11 -39.22 95.55
CA GLU A 156 23.63 -37.86 95.43
C GLU A 156 24.69 -37.74 94.34
N ALA A 157 25.66 -38.68 94.26
CA ALA A 157 26.68 -38.68 93.20
C ALA A 157 26.06 -38.81 91.80
N ARG A 158 25.02 -39.64 91.64
CA ARG A 158 24.26 -39.75 90.38
C ARG A 158 23.55 -38.44 90.06
N GLU A 159 22.88 -37.83 91.04
CA GLU A 159 22.21 -36.55 90.86
C GLU A 159 23.18 -35.43 90.47
N GLN A 160 24.32 -35.32 91.15
CA GLN A 160 25.37 -34.37 90.80
C GLN A 160 25.87 -34.57 89.36
N SER A 161 26.06 -35.83 88.93
CA SER A 161 26.47 -36.14 87.56
C SER A 161 25.40 -35.76 86.52
N LEU A 162 24.12 -35.97 86.84
CA LEU A 162 23.00 -35.60 85.97
C LEU A 162 22.85 -34.08 85.90
N ARG A 163 22.93 -33.37 87.02
CA ARG A 163 22.94 -31.89 87.07
C ARG A 163 24.10 -31.33 86.23
N ALA A 164 25.30 -31.89 86.33
CA ALA A 164 26.44 -31.47 85.51
C ALA A 164 26.23 -31.72 84.01
N ARG A 165 25.54 -32.81 83.63
CA ARG A 165 25.16 -33.07 82.23
C ARG A 165 24.07 -32.11 81.76
N LEU A 166 23.07 -31.83 82.58
CA LEU A 166 22.00 -30.87 82.27
C LEU A 166 22.58 -29.48 82.01
N LEU A 167 23.47 -28.99 82.88
CA LEU A 167 24.14 -27.69 82.67
C LEU A 167 24.89 -27.63 81.33
N LYS A 168 25.62 -28.68 80.96
CA LYS A 168 26.32 -28.72 79.65
C LYS A 168 25.35 -28.71 78.47
N LEU A 169 24.22 -29.41 78.59
CA LEU A 169 23.20 -29.42 77.54
C LEU A 169 22.50 -28.07 77.44
N GLU A 170 22.22 -27.40 78.57
CA GLU A 170 21.67 -26.05 78.60
C GLU A 170 22.64 -25.03 77.98
N ASP A 171 23.93 -25.09 78.30
CA ASP A 171 24.94 -24.24 77.69
C ASP A 171 25.05 -24.48 76.18
N TRP A 172 25.05 -25.75 75.75
CA TRP A 172 25.05 -26.08 74.33
C TRP A 172 23.78 -25.62 73.62
N ALA A 173 22.62 -25.73 74.27
CA ALA A 173 21.35 -25.23 73.73
C ALA A 173 21.37 -23.71 73.57
N ARG A 174 21.87 -22.96 74.57
CA ARG A 174 22.04 -21.49 74.48
C ARG A 174 22.99 -21.07 73.36
N VAL A 175 24.11 -21.76 73.20
CA VAL A 175 25.05 -21.50 72.11
C VAL A 175 24.41 -21.82 70.76
N SER A 176 23.74 -22.96 70.65
CA SER A 176 23.03 -23.37 69.43
C SER A 176 21.94 -22.36 69.05
N GLU A 177 21.15 -21.89 70.02
CA GLU A 177 20.13 -20.87 69.82
C GLU A 177 20.73 -19.54 69.35
N SER A 178 21.84 -19.10 69.95
CA SER A 178 22.55 -17.89 69.51
C SER A 178 23.09 -18.03 68.08
N VAL A 179 23.67 -19.18 67.72
CA VAL A 179 24.16 -19.45 66.36
C VAL A 179 23.00 -19.47 65.36
N ALA A 180 21.89 -20.13 65.71
CA ALA A 180 20.70 -20.18 64.87
C ALA A 180 20.08 -18.78 64.69
N HIS A 181 20.02 -17.98 65.76
CA HIS A 181 19.54 -16.60 65.70
C HIS A 181 20.42 -15.74 64.81
N ASN A 182 21.75 -15.79 65.00
CA ASN A 182 22.71 -15.05 64.17
C ASN A 182 22.64 -15.47 62.70
N ALA A 183 22.52 -16.77 62.40
CA ALA A 183 22.36 -17.27 61.04
C ALA A 183 21.05 -16.78 60.41
N THR A 184 19.97 -16.73 61.19
CA THR A 184 18.67 -16.21 60.74
C THR A 184 18.75 -14.71 60.48
N GLU A 185 19.41 -13.95 61.36
CA GLU A 185 19.61 -12.52 61.19
C GLU A 185 20.44 -12.23 59.92
N GLN A 186 21.55 -12.95 59.72
CA GLN A 186 22.36 -12.83 58.51
C GLN A 186 21.57 -13.18 57.23
N ALA A 187 20.80 -14.26 57.26
CA ALA A 187 19.93 -14.64 56.15
C ALA A 187 18.88 -13.54 55.87
N SER A 188 18.29 -12.95 56.91
CA SER A 188 17.32 -11.86 56.77
C SER A 188 17.95 -10.59 56.17
N GLN A 189 19.18 -10.25 56.56
CA GLN A 189 19.94 -9.14 56.00
C GLN A 189 20.28 -9.37 54.52
N GLN A 190 20.66 -10.60 54.15
CA GLN A 190 20.89 -10.98 52.75
C GLN A 190 19.61 -10.93 51.91
N VAL A 191 18.49 -11.42 52.44
CA VAL A 191 17.19 -11.29 51.76
C VAL A 191 16.79 -9.82 51.62
N GLY A 192 17.04 -8.99 52.63
CA GLY A 192 16.80 -7.55 52.58
C GLY A 192 17.65 -6.85 51.51
N SER A 193 18.94 -7.15 51.42
CA SER A 193 19.83 -6.55 50.41
C SER A 193 19.47 -7.00 48.99
N LEU A 194 19.16 -8.28 48.80
CA LEU A 194 18.67 -8.79 47.51
C LEU A 194 17.32 -8.17 47.12
N ALA A 195 16.41 -8.00 48.07
CA ALA A 195 15.13 -7.34 47.83
C ALA A 195 15.33 -5.87 47.41
N GLN A 196 16.28 -5.17 48.03
CA GLN A 196 16.62 -3.80 47.66
C GLN A 196 17.24 -3.72 46.26
N GLN A 197 18.20 -4.59 45.94
CA GLN A 197 18.79 -4.67 44.60
C GLN A 197 17.73 -4.98 43.52
N LEU A 198 16.76 -5.84 43.84
CA LEU A 198 15.66 -6.16 42.93
C LEU A 198 14.73 -4.95 42.74
N ALA A 199 14.46 -4.19 43.80
CA ALA A 199 13.69 -2.95 43.71
C ALA A 199 14.39 -1.90 42.83
N GLU A 200 15.70 -1.72 43.00
CA GLU A 200 16.53 -0.81 42.18
C GLU A 200 16.61 -1.27 40.72
N ALA A 201 16.80 -2.57 40.47
CA ALA A 201 16.77 -3.12 39.12
C ALA A 201 15.41 -2.90 38.43
N ARG A 202 14.31 -3.05 39.18
CA ARG A 202 12.95 -2.77 38.68
C ARG A 202 12.73 -1.29 38.37
N SER A 203 13.21 -0.37 39.21
CA SER A 203 13.10 1.06 38.92
C SER A 203 13.90 1.44 37.70
N ASN A 204 15.13 0.92 37.56
CA ASN A 204 15.97 1.16 36.38
C ASN A 204 15.33 0.60 35.12
N HIS A 205 14.74 -0.60 35.19
CA HIS A 205 14.03 -1.19 34.07
C HIS A 205 12.85 -0.31 33.62
N ARG A 206 12.04 0.18 34.57
CA ARG A 206 10.92 1.09 34.26
C ARG A 206 11.39 2.40 33.64
N ALA A 207 12.47 2.99 34.14
CA ALA A 207 13.04 4.21 33.55
C ALA A 207 13.49 3.97 32.09
N LEU A 208 14.16 2.84 31.82
CA LEU A 208 14.55 2.45 30.46
C LEU A 208 13.33 2.16 29.56
N GLU A 209 12.28 1.56 30.09
CA GLU A 209 11.02 1.36 29.37
C GLU A 209 10.35 2.69 29.01
N GLU A 210 10.33 3.66 29.93
CA GLU A 210 9.82 5.01 29.70
C GLU A 210 10.64 5.76 28.63
N ASP A 211 11.97 5.72 28.69
CA ASP A 211 12.86 6.30 27.68
C ASP A 211 12.65 5.64 26.30
N LEU A 212 12.50 4.32 26.27
CA LEU A 212 12.19 3.59 25.04
C LEU A 212 10.81 3.95 24.49
N HIS A 213 9.82 4.16 25.36
CA HIS A 213 8.51 4.65 24.96
C HIS A 213 8.56 6.08 24.41
N GLN A 214 9.31 6.98 25.05
CA GLN A 214 9.51 8.36 24.58
C GLN A 214 10.23 8.41 23.23
N THR A 215 11.31 7.64 23.07
CA THR A 215 12.03 7.57 21.78
C THR A 215 11.17 6.99 20.67
N LYS A 216 10.39 5.93 20.93
CA LYS A 216 9.40 5.41 19.98
C LYS A 216 8.34 6.46 19.61
N ALA A 217 7.83 7.21 20.58
CA ALA A 217 6.88 8.28 20.30
C ALA A 217 7.51 9.40 19.46
N SER A 218 8.75 9.82 19.76
CA SER A 218 9.46 10.80 18.94
C SER A 218 9.73 10.31 17.52
N LEU A 219 10.05 9.02 17.35
CA LEU A 219 10.24 8.40 16.05
C LEU A 219 8.93 8.40 15.26
N GLY A 220 7.81 8.05 15.91
CA GLY A 220 6.48 8.12 15.30
C GLY A 220 6.11 9.53 14.87
N ASN A 221 6.39 10.55 15.71
CA ASN A 221 6.16 11.94 15.36
C ASN A 221 7.01 12.38 14.15
N LEU A 222 8.30 12.02 14.12
CA LEU A 222 9.19 12.32 13.00
C LEU A 222 8.73 11.62 11.72
N GLN A 223 8.28 10.36 11.83
CA GLN A 223 7.73 9.63 10.69
C GLN A 223 6.47 10.30 10.15
N GLN A 224 5.55 10.72 11.02
CA GLN A 224 4.36 11.47 10.61
C GLN A 224 4.72 12.80 9.94
N VAL A 225 5.72 13.50 10.45
CA VAL A 225 6.23 14.73 9.81
C VAL A 225 6.83 14.42 8.45
N LEU A 226 7.62 13.35 8.30
CA LEU A 226 8.17 12.93 7.01
C LEU A 226 7.07 12.56 6.02
N ASP A 227 6.06 11.80 6.44
CA ASP A 227 4.91 11.45 5.60
C ASP A 227 4.14 12.71 5.17
N HIS A 228 3.99 13.68 6.07
CA HIS A 228 3.38 14.97 5.75
C HIS A 228 4.21 15.74 4.71
N PHE A 229 5.53 15.86 4.91
CA PHE A 229 6.41 16.51 3.95
C PHE A 229 6.40 15.82 2.58
N GLN A 230 6.38 14.49 2.54
CA GLN A 230 6.30 13.73 1.29
C GLN A 230 4.97 13.99 0.58
N THR A 231 3.85 13.89 1.30
CA THR A 231 2.53 14.15 0.71
C THR A 231 2.34 15.60 0.26
N GLU A 232 2.90 16.57 0.98
CA GLU A 232 2.91 17.98 0.55
C GLU A 232 3.76 18.17 -0.71
N LYS A 233 4.95 17.56 -0.77
CA LYS A 233 5.81 17.62 -1.95
C LYS A 233 5.18 16.95 -3.16
N ASP A 234 4.53 15.81 -2.99
CA ASP A 234 3.80 15.13 -4.06
C ASP A 234 2.64 15.99 -4.56
N ARG A 235 1.90 16.65 -3.66
CA ARG A 235 0.85 17.61 -4.03
C ARG A 235 1.42 18.82 -4.79
N GLU A 236 2.53 19.39 -4.33
CA GLU A 236 3.21 20.50 -5.00
C GLU A 236 3.65 20.10 -6.43
N ILE A 237 4.27 18.93 -6.58
CA ILE A 237 4.67 18.39 -7.88
C ILE A 237 3.45 18.17 -8.78
N GLN A 238 2.35 17.62 -8.26
CA GLN A 238 1.12 17.44 -9.02
C GLN A 238 0.52 18.77 -9.49
N LEU A 239 0.52 19.79 -8.63
CA LEU A 239 0.05 21.13 -9.00
C LEU A 239 0.92 21.76 -10.08
N LEU A 240 2.26 21.73 -9.92
CA LEU A 240 3.19 22.22 -10.94
C LEU A 240 2.99 21.48 -12.27
N ARG A 241 2.88 20.15 -12.21
CA ARG A 241 2.63 19.32 -13.39
C ARG A 241 1.32 19.71 -14.08
N SER A 242 0.24 19.88 -13.34
CA SER A 242 -1.05 20.30 -13.91
C SER A 242 -0.99 21.69 -14.56
N SER A 243 -0.25 22.63 -13.96
CA SER A 243 0.01 23.95 -14.53
C SER A 243 0.81 23.87 -15.83
N TYR A 244 1.90 23.08 -15.85
CA TYR A 244 2.70 22.87 -17.06
C TYR A 244 1.90 22.17 -18.16
N GLU A 245 1.09 21.18 -17.82
CA GLU A 245 0.21 20.51 -18.77
C GLU A 245 -0.79 21.50 -19.37
N SER A 246 -1.41 22.37 -18.56
CA SER A 246 -2.29 23.44 -19.05
C SER A 246 -1.58 24.47 -19.93
N GLN A 247 -0.36 24.90 -19.57
CA GLN A 247 0.43 25.80 -20.41
C GLN A 247 0.79 25.13 -21.74
N LEU A 248 1.15 23.84 -21.71
CA LEU A 248 1.46 23.07 -22.90
C LEU A 248 0.24 22.90 -23.81
N THR A 249 -0.97 22.69 -23.26
CA THR A 249 -2.19 22.65 -24.09
C THR A 249 -2.48 24.01 -24.71
N MET A 250 -2.36 25.11 -23.96
CA MET A 250 -2.55 26.46 -24.48
C MET A 250 -1.57 26.79 -25.62
N GLU A 251 -0.28 26.46 -25.47
CA GLU A 251 0.71 26.68 -26.53
C GLU A 251 0.49 25.75 -27.73
N ARG A 252 0.03 24.51 -27.52
CA ARG A 252 -0.38 23.61 -28.60
C ARG A 252 -1.57 24.16 -29.37
N GLU A 253 -2.60 24.68 -28.69
CA GLU A 253 -3.77 25.30 -29.32
C GLU A 253 -3.37 26.54 -30.12
N LYS A 254 -2.52 27.42 -29.57
CA LYS A 254 -1.98 28.58 -30.33
C LYS A 254 -1.20 28.13 -31.56
N SER A 255 -0.37 27.10 -31.42
CA SER A 255 0.39 26.54 -32.54
C SER A 255 -0.53 25.98 -33.62
N GLN A 256 -1.61 25.28 -33.24
CA GLN A 256 -2.62 24.79 -34.17
C GLN A 256 -3.34 25.94 -34.88
N GLN A 257 -3.76 26.99 -34.16
CA GLN A 257 -4.38 28.18 -34.75
C GLN A 257 -3.45 28.89 -35.73
N LEU A 258 -2.16 28.99 -35.42
CA LEU A 258 -1.17 29.57 -36.33
C LEU A 258 -0.98 28.71 -37.58
N VAL A 259 -0.94 27.38 -37.44
CA VAL A 259 -0.87 26.47 -38.58
C VAL A 259 -2.10 26.58 -39.48
N GLU A 260 -3.30 26.65 -38.89
CA GLU A 260 -4.56 26.87 -39.63
C GLU A 260 -4.58 28.24 -40.32
N LEU A 261 -4.10 29.30 -39.66
CA LEU A 261 -4.00 30.62 -40.28
C LEU A 261 -3.01 30.61 -41.45
N VAL A 262 -1.87 29.94 -41.29
CA VAL A 262 -0.87 29.79 -42.36
C VAL A 262 -1.47 29.01 -43.52
N SER A 263 -2.21 27.90 -43.29
CA SER A 263 -2.86 27.15 -44.36
C SER A 263 -3.92 27.98 -45.08
N GLN A 264 -4.76 28.72 -44.35
CA GLN A 264 -5.73 29.64 -44.95
C GLN A 264 -5.07 30.73 -45.78
N LYS A 265 -3.94 31.28 -45.31
CA LYS A 265 -3.17 32.29 -46.06
C LYS A 265 -2.50 31.68 -47.29
N GLN A 266 -2.01 30.45 -47.20
CA GLN A 266 -1.49 29.68 -48.33
C GLN A 266 -2.56 29.50 -49.40
N GLU A 267 -3.76 29.05 -49.03
CA GLU A 267 -4.91 28.90 -49.93
C GLU A 267 -5.32 30.24 -50.57
N GLN A 268 -5.32 31.34 -49.81
CA GLN A 268 -5.59 32.69 -50.33
C GLN A 268 -4.54 33.15 -51.35
N LEU A 269 -3.26 32.85 -51.10
CA LEU A 269 -2.16 33.15 -52.01
C LEU A 269 -2.24 32.32 -53.28
N GLU A 270 -2.55 31.02 -53.17
CA GLU A 270 -2.77 30.13 -54.31
C GLU A 270 -3.95 30.61 -55.16
N SER A 271 -5.09 30.93 -54.53
CA SER A 271 -6.25 31.50 -55.22
C SER A 271 -5.95 32.84 -55.91
N SER A 272 -5.20 33.73 -55.24
CA SER A 272 -4.78 35.00 -55.84
C SER A 272 -3.79 34.80 -56.99
N ARG A 273 -2.90 33.82 -56.88
CA ARG A 273 -1.97 33.42 -57.95
C ARG A 273 -2.73 32.89 -59.16
N ASP A 274 -3.71 32.03 -58.96
CA ASP A 274 -4.57 31.51 -60.03
C ASP A 274 -5.37 32.65 -60.70
N ALA A 275 -5.88 33.59 -59.92
CA ALA A 275 -6.57 34.78 -60.43
C ALA A 275 -5.63 35.69 -61.25
N LEU A 276 -4.39 35.88 -60.80
CA LEU A 276 -3.35 36.60 -61.56
C LEU A 276 -2.97 35.85 -62.83
N GLU A 277 -2.86 34.53 -62.79
CA GLU A 277 -2.62 33.72 -63.99
C GLU A 277 -3.79 33.84 -64.98
N ALA A 278 -5.03 33.85 -64.48
CA ALA A 278 -6.20 34.11 -65.32
C ALA A 278 -6.18 35.54 -65.90
N ALA A 279 -5.82 36.56 -65.11
CA ALA A 279 -5.70 37.94 -65.56
C ALA A 279 -4.60 38.11 -66.62
N THR A 280 -3.43 37.50 -66.44
CA THR A 280 -2.36 37.51 -67.45
C THR A 280 -2.77 36.78 -68.73
N ARG A 281 -3.46 35.65 -68.65
CA ARG A 281 -4.05 34.97 -69.82
C ARG A 281 -5.06 35.86 -70.55
N LEU A 282 -5.94 36.56 -69.82
CA LEU A 282 -6.88 37.53 -70.40
C LEU A 282 -6.16 38.72 -71.03
N SER A 283 -5.11 39.24 -70.40
CA SER A 283 -4.26 40.30 -70.96
C SER A 283 -3.63 39.86 -72.28
N GLN A 284 -3.06 38.66 -72.35
CA GLN A 284 -2.52 38.11 -73.60
C GLN A 284 -3.59 37.94 -74.68
N GLN A 285 -4.82 37.58 -74.30
CA GLN A 285 -5.95 37.53 -75.25
C GLN A 285 -6.32 38.92 -75.74
N LEU A 286 -6.32 39.93 -74.86
CA LEU A 286 -6.58 41.31 -75.22
C LEU A 286 -5.51 41.85 -76.16
N ASP A 287 -4.22 41.63 -75.86
CA ASP A 287 -3.10 42.05 -76.71
C ASP A 287 -3.23 41.45 -78.12
N ARG A 288 -3.51 40.15 -78.24
CA ARG A 288 -3.77 39.50 -79.54
C ARG A 288 -4.98 40.12 -80.26
N LYS A 289 -6.04 40.47 -79.53
CA LYS A 289 -7.21 41.14 -80.12
C LYS A 289 -6.86 42.55 -80.57
N GLU A 290 -6.09 43.30 -79.79
CA GLU A 290 -5.59 44.63 -80.12
C GLU A 290 -4.72 44.57 -81.39
N GLU A 291 -3.78 43.62 -81.48
CA GLU A 291 -2.99 43.35 -82.69
C GLU A 291 -3.87 43.08 -83.91
N THR A 292 -4.91 42.25 -83.77
CA THR A 292 -5.85 42.01 -84.88
C THR A 292 -6.66 43.26 -85.25
N ILE A 293 -7.02 44.10 -84.27
CA ILE A 293 -7.71 45.37 -84.53
C ILE A 293 -6.79 46.33 -85.27
N VAL A 294 -5.53 46.45 -84.86
CA VAL A 294 -4.53 47.29 -85.53
C VAL A 294 -4.30 46.79 -86.96
N ALA A 295 -4.13 45.49 -87.16
CA ALA A 295 -3.98 44.90 -88.49
C ALA A 295 -5.21 45.13 -89.38
N LEU A 296 -6.42 44.96 -88.85
CA LEU A 296 -7.65 45.26 -89.58
C LEU A 296 -7.79 46.75 -89.88
N LYS A 297 -7.44 47.65 -88.94
CA LYS A 297 -7.41 49.10 -89.18
C LYS A 297 -6.41 49.46 -90.28
N GLN A 298 -5.23 48.83 -90.31
CA GLN A 298 -4.25 49.03 -91.36
C GLN A 298 -4.79 48.55 -92.72
N GLN A 299 -5.38 47.35 -92.79
CA GLN A 299 -6.02 46.86 -94.01
C GLN A 299 -7.15 47.77 -94.50
N VAL A 300 -7.96 48.31 -93.58
CA VAL A 300 -8.99 49.31 -93.90
C VAL A 300 -8.34 50.57 -94.48
N GLY A 301 -7.28 51.10 -93.85
CA GLY A 301 -6.55 52.25 -94.36
C GLY A 301 -5.89 52.01 -95.73
N GLU A 302 -5.31 50.84 -95.96
CA GLU A 302 -4.76 50.42 -97.26
C GLU A 302 -5.87 50.36 -98.32
N ARG A 303 -7.01 49.75 -97.98
CA ARG A 303 -8.19 49.67 -98.87
C ARG A 303 -8.79 51.05 -99.13
N GLU A 304 -8.84 51.94 -98.15
CA GLU A 304 -9.25 53.32 -98.33
C GLU A 304 -8.28 54.08 -99.25
N ALA A 305 -6.97 53.89 -99.10
CA ALA A 305 -5.97 54.46 -100.00
C ALA A 305 -6.04 53.90 -101.43
N GLU A 306 -6.28 52.60 -101.58
CA GLU A 306 -6.56 51.95 -102.88
C GLU A 306 -7.85 52.49 -103.50
N LEU A 307 -8.92 52.61 -102.71
CA LEU A 307 -10.17 53.22 -103.15
C LEU A 307 -9.96 54.67 -103.59
N GLU A 308 -9.14 55.43 -102.88
CA GLU A 308 -8.83 56.81 -103.24
C GLU A 308 -7.98 56.89 -104.52
N ARG A 309 -7.02 55.97 -104.71
CA ARG A 309 -6.29 55.83 -105.99
C ARG A 309 -7.22 55.48 -107.14
N VAL A 310 -8.09 54.49 -106.98
CA VAL A 310 -9.07 54.10 -108.00
C VAL A 310 -10.04 55.26 -108.28
N ARG A 311 -10.48 56.00 -107.26
CA ARG A 311 -11.29 57.21 -107.45
C ARG A 311 -10.55 58.27 -108.26
N GLN A 312 -9.26 58.49 -107.99
CA GLN A 312 -8.42 59.41 -108.76
C GLN A 312 -8.22 58.92 -110.20
N GLU A 313 -7.97 57.63 -110.42
CA GLU A 313 -7.87 57.05 -111.76
C GLU A 313 -9.19 57.18 -112.53
N VAL A 314 -10.33 56.90 -111.90
CA VAL A 314 -11.66 57.13 -112.48
C VAL A 314 -11.88 58.60 -112.81
N TYR A 315 -11.41 59.53 -111.97
CA TYR A 315 -11.49 60.96 -112.25
C TYR A 315 -10.65 61.36 -113.48
N VAL A 316 -9.44 60.81 -113.63
CA VAL A 316 -8.58 61.03 -114.81
C VAL A 316 -9.18 60.41 -116.08
N VAL A 317 -9.70 59.18 -115.99
CA VAL A 317 -10.37 58.52 -117.13
C VAL A 317 -11.62 59.29 -117.54
N ARG A 318 -12.42 59.77 -116.58
CA ARG A 318 -13.61 60.57 -116.86
C ARG A 318 -13.28 61.89 -117.55
N SER A 319 -12.27 62.63 -117.07
CA SER A 319 -11.86 63.90 -117.69
C SER A 319 -11.22 63.73 -119.07
N THR A 320 -10.54 62.60 -119.33
CA THR A 320 -9.93 62.33 -120.65
C THR A 320 -10.92 61.78 -121.70
N THR A 321 -12.02 61.17 -121.26
CA THR A 321 -13.06 60.63 -122.16
C THR A 321 -14.14 61.66 -122.50
N GLU A 322 -14.56 62.53 -121.58
CA GLU A 322 -15.51 63.63 -121.87
C GLU A 322 -14.97 64.56 -122.98
N GLY A 323 -13.69 64.96 -122.93
CA GLY A 323 -13.13 65.90 -123.92
C GLY A 323 -12.89 65.34 -125.33
N LYS A 324 -12.71 64.02 -125.49
CA LYS A 324 -12.42 63.40 -126.79
C LYS A 324 -13.68 63.02 -127.57
N VAL A 325 -14.73 62.59 -126.88
CA VAL A 325 -15.98 62.17 -127.51
C VAL A 325 -16.72 63.37 -128.14
N ASP A 326 -16.82 64.50 -127.43
CA ASP A 326 -17.52 65.69 -127.92
C ASP A 326 -16.88 66.27 -129.19
N LYS A 327 -15.54 66.28 -129.25
CA LYS A 327 -14.81 66.84 -130.39
C LYS A 327 -14.95 65.98 -131.66
N GLN A 328 -15.04 64.66 -131.50
CA GLN A 328 -15.22 63.72 -132.60
C GLN A 328 -16.66 63.73 -133.13
N VAL A 329 -17.65 63.84 -132.24
CA VAL A 329 -19.07 63.93 -132.60
C VAL A 329 -19.37 65.24 -133.34
N MET A 330 -18.88 66.39 -132.86
CA MET A 330 -19.03 67.67 -133.57
C MET A 330 -18.39 67.67 -134.96
N LYS A 331 -17.20 67.07 -135.12
CA LYS A 331 -16.52 66.98 -136.41
C LYS A 331 -17.34 66.16 -137.42
N SER A 332 -17.91 65.03 -137.01
CA SER A 332 -18.76 64.21 -137.88
C SER A 332 -20.08 64.90 -138.26
N LEU A 333 -20.70 65.67 -137.36
CA LEU A 333 -21.92 66.43 -137.62
C LEU A 333 -21.71 67.53 -138.67
N VAL A 334 -20.63 68.30 -138.56
CA VAL A 334 -20.31 69.38 -139.51
C VAL A 334 -19.91 68.81 -140.88
N LEU A 335 -19.15 67.70 -140.92
CA LEU A 335 -18.80 67.04 -142.18
C LEU A 335 -20.02 66.49 -142.92
N GLY A 336 -21.02 65.98 -142.18
CA GLY A 336 -22.29 65.51 -142.73
C GLY A 336 -23.09 66.62 -143.43
N TYR A 337 -23.00 67.87 -142.97
CA TYR A 337 -23.69 69.00 -143.58
C TYR A 337 -23.08 69.44 -144.93
N PHE A 338 -21.73 69.49 -145.02
CA PHE A 338 -21.05 69.99 -146.23
C PHE A 338 -20.96 68.98 -147.38
N SER A 339 -21.08 67.68 -147.09
CA SER A 339 -20.84 66.61 -148.07
C SER A 339 -22.10 66.20 -148.87
N SER A 340 -23.26 66.84 -148.65
CA SER A 340 -24.53 66.47 -149.29
C SER A 340 -24.91 67.35 -150.51
N PRO A 341 -25.24 66.75 -151.68
CA PRO A 341 -25.68 67.45 -152.90
C PRO A 341 -26.96 68.29 -152.74
N GLN A 342 -27.10 69.34 -153.57
CA GLN A 342 -28.06 70.47 -153.42
C GLN A 342 -29.57 70.13 -153.46
N GLY A 343 -29.96 68.85 -153.55
CA GLY A 343 -31.35 68.40 -153.47
C GLY A 343 -31.79 67.80 -152.11
N GLN A 344 -30.86 67.45 -151.20
CA GLN A 344 -31.16 66.73 -149.93
C GLN A 344 -30.73 67.48 -148.65
N ARG A 345 -30.22 68.70 -148.81
CA ARG A 345 -29.83 69.60 -147.70
C ARG A 345 -30.93 69.83 -146.65
N PRO A 346 -32.24 69.94 -146.98
CA PRO A 346 -33.26 70.15 -145.94
C PRO A 346 -33.56 68.91 -145.09
N GLU A 347 -33.06 67.72 -145.44
CA GLU A 347 -33.26 66.49 -144.67
C GLU A 347 -32.11 66.24 -143.67
N VAL A 348 -30.88 66.57 -144.07
CA VAL A 348 -29.69 66.52 -143.20
C VAL A 348 -29.76 67.59 -142.09
N VAL A 349 -30.30 68.77 -142.38
CA VAL A 349 -30.57 69.81 -141.37
C VAL A 349 -31.62 69.35 -140.35
N ARG A 350 -32.64 68.58 -140.76
CA ARG A 350 -33.62 67.97 -139.85
C ARG A 350 -32.98 66.94 -138.92
N LEU A 351 -31.98 66.18 -139.40
CA LEU A 351 -31.22 65.24 -138.58
C LEU A 351 -30.26 65.96 -137.61
N LEU A 352 -29.57 67.00 -138.07
CA LEU A 352 -28.73 67.87 -137.23
C LEU A 352 -29.55 68.50 -136.10
N ALA A 353 -30.74 68.99 -136.41
CA ALA A 353 -31.64 69.62 -135.45
C ALA A 353 -32.11 68.64 -134.36
N ARG A 354 -32.23 67.35 -134.67
CA ARG A 354 -32.65 66.30 -133.72
C ARG A 354 -31.51 65.71 -132.90
N VAL A 355 -30.27 65.74 -133.41
CA VAL A 355 -29.07 65.32 -132.65
C VAL A 355 -28.53 66.45 -131.76
N LEU A 356 -28.81 67.71 -132.13
CA LEU A 356 -28.45 68.91 -131.37
C LEU A 356 -29.64 69.52 -130.59
N ASP A 357 -30.74 68.76 -130.42
CA ASP A 357 -31.94 69.14 -129.65
C ASP A 357 -32.47 70.57 -129.87
N PHE A 358 -32.54 71.02 -131.13
CA PHE A 358 -33.12 72.33 -131.46
C PHE A 358 -34.64 72.35 -131.16
N SER A 359 -35.09 73.37 -130.43
CA SER A 359 -36.49 73.53 -130.05
C SER A 359 -37.39 73.91 -131.23
N ARG A 360 -38.68 73.59 -131.11
CA ARG A 360 -39.72 73.78 -132.15
C ARG A 360 -39.79 75.22 -132.68
N GLU A 361 -39.45 76.21 -131.86
CA GLU A 361 -39.37 77.63 -132.22
C GLU A 361 -38.19 77.99 -133.15
N GLY A 362 -37.11 77.20 -133.12
CA GLY A 362 -35.97 77.34 -134.03
C GLY A 362 -36.21 76.71 -135.41
N MET A 363 -37.15 75.76 -135.50
CA MET A 363 -37.53 75.07 -136.74
C MET A 363 -38.48 75.89 -137.63
N ASP A 364 -39.37 76.71 -137.04
CA ASP A 364 -40.37 77.50 -137.79
C ASP A 364 -39.78 78.74 -138.49
N LYS A 365 -38.67 79.31 -137.99
CA LYS A 365 -37.94 80.39 -138.67
C LYS A 365 -37.20 79.96 -139.95
N ALA A 366 -37.10 78.64 -140.19
CA ALA A 366 -36.38 78.05 -141.33
C ALA A 366 -37.29 77.49 -142.45
N GLY A 367 -38.62 77.70 -142.38
CA GLY A 367 -39.50 77.64 -143.56
C GLY A 367 -39.78 76.26 -144.17
N ILE A 368 -39.84 75.16 -143.40
CA ILE A 368 -40.22 73.83 -143.92
C ILE A 368 -41.21 73.14 -142.99
N SER A 369 -42.44 72.97 -143.48
CA SER A 369 -43.62 72.47 -142.76
C SER A 369 -43.81 70.95 -142.84
N LEU A 370 -44.23 70.42 -141.69
CA LEU A 370 -45.16 69.31 -141.40
C LEU A 370 -45.02 67.91 -142.03
N GLY A 371 -45.13 66.89 -141.16
CA GLY A 371 -45.80 65.63 -141.46
C GLY A 371 -45.27 64.40 -140.72
N ASP A 372 -45.71 64.23 -139.45
CA ASP A 372 -46.05 63.01 -138.64
C ASP A 372 -45.26 61.66 -138.82
N PRO A 373 -45.33 60.65 -137.94
CA PRO A 373 -45.70 60.52 -136.52
C PRO A 373 -44.56 59.94 -135.65
N GLY A 374 -44.78 59.92 -134.35
CA GLY A 374 -43.87 59.31 -133.37
C GLY A 374 -44.07 57.81 -133.13
N ARG A 375 -43.05 57.18 -132.51
CA ARG A 375 -43.28 56.22 -131.42
C ARG A 375 -42.01 56.01 -130.56
N HIS A 376 -42.18 56.25 -129.27
CA HIS A 376 -41.33 55.87 -128.13
C HIS A 376 -41.31 54.34 -127.96
N LEU A 377 -40.14 53.70 -127.85
CA LEU A 377 -39.23 53.54 -126.70
C LEU A 377 -39.71 52.51 -125.65
N ALA A 378 -39.00 51.39 -125.71
CA ALA A 378 -38.98 50.23 -124.84
C ALA A 378 -38.00 50.49 -123.67
N ARG A 379 -38.38 50.15 -122.43
CA ARG A 379 -38.09 48.89 -121.71
C ARG A 379 -36.73 48.93 -120.98
N GLY A 380 -36.80 49.02 -119.66
CA GLY A 380 -35.68 48.97 -118.73
C GLY A 380 -35.32 47.57 -118.24
N ALA A 381 -34.24 47.52 -117.46
CA ALA A 381 -33.89 46.44 -116.53
C ALA A 381 -32.84 46.94 -115.50
N GLY A 382 -33.01 46.50 -114.27
CA GLY A 382 -32.14 46.68 -113.10
C GLY A 382 -32.96 46.26 -111.86
N SER A 383 -32.42 45.89 -110.71
CA SER A 383 -31.10 45.45 -110.26
C SER A 383 -31.27 45.09 -108.76
N LEU A 384 -30.45 44.17 -108.27
CA LEU A 384 -29.91 44.05 -106.90
C LEU A 384 -30.78 43.64 -105.69
N ALA A 385 -30.17 42.69 -104.95
CA ALA A 385 -30.38 42.29 -103.56
C ALA A 385 -29.74 43.33 -102.59
N SER A 386 -29.81 43.29 -101.25
CA SER A 386 -30.11 42.27 -100.24
C SER A 386 -30.32 42.95 -98.87
N SER A 387 -31.01 42.30 -97.92
CA SER A 387 -30.99 42.63 -96.49
C SER A 387 -31.43 41.43 -95.64
N GLY A 388 -30.59 41.05 -94.67
CA GLY A 388 -30.95 40.98 -93.24
C GLY A 388 -31.77 39.82 -92.63
N ARG A 389 -31.13 39.17 -91.64
CA ARG A 389 -31.63 38.91 -90.25
C ARG A 389 -32.41 37.62 -89.92
N GLY A 390 -31.93 36.90 -88.89
CA GLY A 390 -32.76 36.32 -87.80
C GLY A 390 -32.74 34.79 -87.61
N GLY A 391 -32.70 34.34 -86.35
CA GLY A 391 -33.19 32.99 -85.96
C GLY A 391 -32.54 32.33 -84.73
N ARG A 392 -33.29 32.20 -83.63
CA ARG A 392 -33.02 31.46 -82.36
C ARG A 392 -33.61 30.04 -82.40
N HIS A 393 -33.10 29.10 -81.56
CA HIS A 393 -33.77 28.00 -80.80
C HIS A 393 -32.89 26.73 -80.69
N ARG A 394 -33.01 25.77 -79.74
CA ARG A 394 -33.50 25.61 -78.35
C ARG A 394 -33.18 24.14 -77.92
N GLN A 395 -32.72 23.92 -76.68
CA GLN A 395 -32.88 22.77 -75.73
C GLN A 395 -32.56 21.27 -76.05
N HIS A 396 -31.85 20.59 -75.12
CA HIS A 396 -32.34 19.51 -74.19
C HIS A 396 -31.23 19.04 -73.20
N ARG A 397 -31.45 18.99 -71.86
CA ARG A 397 -31.72 17.85 -70.91
C ARG A 397 -30.59 16.78 -70.82
N ARG A 398 -30.10 16.20 -69.71
CA ARG A 398 -30.40 15.91 -68.26
C ARG A 398 -29.02 15.75 -67.54
N GLY A 399 -28.80 15.62 -66.22
CA GLY A 399 -29.59 15.46 -64.99
C GLY A 399 -28.63 15.54 -63.77
N VAL A 400 -29.06 16.18 -62.67
CA VAL A 400 -29.43 15.60 -61.35
C VAL A 400 -28.26 15.03 -60.52
N GLN A 401 -27.84 15.76 -59.48
CA GLN A 401 -27.91 15.34 -58.06
C GLN A 401 -27.75 16.56 -57.13
N ALA A 402 -28.54 16.60 -56.05
CA ALA A 402 -28.57 17.56 -54.93
C ALA A 402 -28.53 16.73 -53.62
N PRO A 403 -28.58 17.24 -52.36
CA PRO A 403 -28.66 18.60 -51.81
C PRO A 403 -27.70 18.84 -50.56
N PRO A 404 -27.87 19.89 -49.72
CA PRO A 404 -26.85 20.45 -48.78
C PRO A 404 -27.08 20.19 -47.24
N PRO A 405 -26.70 21.07 -46.27
CA PRO A 405 -25.80 20.85 -45.09
C PRO A 405 -26.56 20.88 -43.71
N PRO A 406 -26.02 21.38 -42.56
CA PRO A 406 -24.89 21.02 -41.66
C PRO A 406 -25.37 20.55 -40.24
N VAL A 407 -24.51 20.66 -39.21
CA VAL A 407 -24.75 20.85 -37.74
C VAL A 407 -24.38 19.69 -36.76
N VAL A 408 -23.66 20.12 -35.69
CA VAL A 408 -23.60 19.69 -34.27
C VAL A 408 -22.41 18.84 -33.81
N LEU A 409 -21.47 19.54 -33.17
CA LEU A 409 -20.56 19.06 -32.12
C LEU A 409 -21.35 18.53 -30.91
N GLY A 410 -21.10 17.28 -30.54
CA GLY A 410 -21.48 16.69 -29.26
C GLY A 410 -20.23 16.32 -28.47
N ALA A 411 -20.03 17.01 -27.35
CA ALA A 411 -18.97 16.75 -26.38
C ALA A 411 -19.52 15.94 -25.20
N VAL A 412 -18.68 15.05 -24.64
CA VAL A 412 -18.63 14.62 -23.22
C VAL A 412 -19.82 13.77 -22.70
N ARG A 413 -19.58 12.53 -22.25
CA ARG A 413 -19.33 12.18 -20.82
C ARG A 413 -19.21 10.67 -20.58
N GLN A 414 -18.34 10.36 -19.63
CA GLN A 414 -18.07 9.09 -18.97
C GLN A 414 -19.34 8.35 -18.47
N VAL A 415 -19.28 7.02 -18.44
CA VAL A 415 -20.05 6.18 -17.54
C VAL A 415 -19.11 5.16 -16.89
N THR A 416 -18.98 5.33 -15.58
CA THR A 416 -18.62 4.43 -14.47
C THR A 416 -17.93 3.10 -14.75
#